data_AF-A0A8B6EZ64-F1
#
_entry.id   AF-A0A8B6EZ64-F1
#
_cell.length_a   1.000
_cell.length_b   1.000
_cell.length_c   1.000
_cell.angle_alpha   90.00
_cell.angle_beta   90.00
_cell.angle_gamma   90.00
#
_symmetry.space_group_name_H-M   'P 1'
#
loop_
_entity.id
_entity.type
_entity.pdbx_description
1 polymer ?
#
loop_
_entity_poly.entity_id
_entity_poly.type
_entity_poly.pdbx_seq_one_letter_code
_entity_poly.pdbx_strand_id
1 'polypeptide(L)'
;MLTTDACAFQNVVCQCKNGWIHHSTSCYYFSDNTKSWDTSSASCQAHHAELAVIETMEENTFIWSEMSKLGGSFWLDGTDEYSEGQWEWASTGDALDYSNWYPGEPNNDGGEDCLMTGGGYKTLWNDGHCESHNKFICEKKLENTIVG
;
A
#
# COMPACT_ATOMS: atom_id res chain seq x y z
N MET A 1 -4.40 6.15 26.89
CA MET A 1 -4.93 4.84 26.43
C MET A 1 -6.43 4.94 26.29
N LEU A 2 -6.92 5.36 25.13
CA LEU A 2 -8.29 5.13 24.65
C LEU A 2 -8.20 5.11 23.13
N THR A 3 -7.79 3.98 22.55
CA THR A 3 -8.02 3.69 21.14
C THR A 3 -9.47 3.23 21.03
N THR A 4 -10.39 4.19 20.99
CA THR A 4 -11.78 3.85 20.68
C THR A 4 -11.83 3.58 19.19
N ASP A 5 -11.84 2.29 18.83
CA ASP A 5 -12.18 1.81 17.49
C ASP A 5 -13.47 2.50 17.04
N ALA A 6 -13.32 3.38 16.06
CA ALA A 6 -14.36 4.33 15.74
C ALA A 6 -15.57 3.72 15.01
N CYS A 7 -15.50 2.43 14.70
CA CYS A 7 -16.56 1.66 14.06
C CYS A 7 -17.52 0.93 15.05
N ALA A 8 -17.50 1.28 16.36
CA ALA A 8 -18.23 0.55 17.42
C ALA A 8 -19.45 1.26 18.03
N PHE A 9 -20.04 2.28 17.39
CA PHE A 9 -21.31 2.87 17.83
C PHE A 9 -22.51 2.34 17.02
N GLN A 10 -23.61 2.04 17.71
CA GLN A 10 -24.80 1.43 17.09
C GLN A 10 -25.29 2.25 15.87
N ASN A 11 -25.29 1.59 14.71
CA ASN A 11 -25.66 2.07 13.36
C ASN A 11 -24.55 2.70 12.48
N VAL A 12 -23.27 2.54 12.80
CA VAL A 12 -22.18 2.79 11.83
C VAL A 12 -21.47 1.47 11.53
N VAL A 13 -21.71 0.92 10.33
CA VAL A 13 -20.93 -0.21 9.82
C VAL A 13 -19.92 0.34 8.83
N CYS A 14 -18.64 0.28 9.19
CA CYS A 14 -17.53 0.62 8.29
C CYS A 14 -17.40 -0.48 7.23
N GLN A 15 -18.23 -0.43 6.18
CA GLN A 15 -18.19 -1.41 5.09
C GLN A 15 -17.33 -0.91 3.95
N CYS A 16 -16.39 -1.74 3.53
CA CYS A 16 -15.67 -1.53 2.28
C CYS A 16 -16.62 -1.68 1.09
N LYS A 17 -16.34 -0.93 0.02
CA LYS A 17 -17.06 -1.08 -1.25
C LYS A 17 -16.89 -2.52 -1.78
N ASN A 18 -17.84 -2.98 -2.60
CA ASN A 18 -17.70 -4.28 -3.26
C ASN A 18 -16.36 -4.40 -4.00
N GLY A 19 -15.66 -5.51 -3.80
CA GLY A 19 -14.33 -5.74 -4.35
C GLY A 19 -13.18 -5.18 -3.51
N TRP A 20 -13.46 -4.47 -2.41
CA TRP A 20 -12.47 -4.03 -1.44
C TRP A 20 -12.53 -4.91 -0.19
N ILE A 21 -11.37 -5.16 0.41
CA ILE A 21 -11.19 -6.04 1.57
C ILE A 21 -10.94 -5.18 2.80
N HIS A 22 -11.72 -5.41 3.85
CA HIS A 22 -11.55 -4.73 5.13
C HIS A 22 -10.40 -5.33 5.93
N HIS A 23 -9.48 -4.50 6.40
CA HIS A 23 -8.47 -4.91 7.38
C HIS A 23 -8.16 -3.73 8.32
N SER A 24 -8.20 -3.99 9.63
CA SER A 24 -8.00 -2.96 10.65
C SER A 24 -8.91 -1.73 10.41
N THR A 25 -8.32 -0.56 10.24
CA THR A 25 -8.98 0.74 10.02
C THR A 25 -9.06 1.14 8.54
N SER A 26 -8.81 0.21 7.61
CA SER A 26 -8.67 0.51 6.19
C SER A 26 -9.42 -0.48 5.29
N CYS A 27 -9.67 -0.04 4.07
CA CYS A 27 -10.16 -0.85 2.97
C CYS A 27 -9.08 -0.97 1.89
N TYR A 28 -8.90 -2.18 1.36
CA TYR A 28 -7.86 -2.49 0.39
C TYR A 28 -8.43 -2.99 -0.93
N TYR A 29 -7.90 -2.51 -2.04
CA TYR A 29 -8.20 -3.03 -3.38
C TYR A 29 -6.95 -3.56 -4.03
N PHE A 30 -6.97 -4.83 -4.42
CA PHE A 30 -5.87 -5.50 -5.11
C PHE A 30 -6.20 -5.57 -6.60
N SER A 31 -5.52 -4.77 -7.42
CA SER A 31 -5.73 -4.79 -8.86
C SER A 31 -4.97 -5.95 -9.50
N ASP A 32 -5.62 -6.69 -10.40
CA ASP A 32 -4.95 -7.69 -11.23
C ASP A 32 -4.36 -7.09 -12.53
N ASN A 33 -4.70 -5.83 -12.83
CA ASN A 33 -4.15 -5.10 -13.97
C ASN A 33 -2.75 -4.56 -13.63
N THR A 34 -1.86 -4.53 -14.62
CA THR A 34 -0.51 -3.99 -14.45
C THR A 34 -0.37 -2.59 -15.04
N LYS A 35 0.37 -1.72 -14.35
CA LYS A 35 0.57 -0.30 -14.66
C LYS A 35 1.93 0.19 -14.13
N SER A 36 2.43 1.31 -14.65
CA SER A 36 3.52 2.06 -13.99
C SER A 36 3.10 2.52 -12.60
N TRP A 37 4.06 2.85 -11.75
CA TRP A 37 3.82 3.29 -10.39
C TRP A 37 2.91 4.54 -10.37
N ASP A 38 3.23 5.56 -11.14
CA ASP A 38 2.40 6.79 -11.26
C ASP A 38 0.98 6.52 -11.73
N THR A 39 0.82 5.69 -12.77
CA THR A 39 -0.51 5.37 -13.30
C THR A 39 -1.31 4.54 -12.30
N SER A 40 -0.65 3.75 -11.46
CA SER A 40 -1.25 3.00 -10.36
C SER A 40 -1.71 3.93 -9.24
N SER A 41 -0.86 4.88 -8.84
CA SER A 41 -1.20 5.93 -7.87
C SER A 41 -2.42 6.74 -8.33
N ALA A 42 -2.43 7.21 -9.58
CA ALA A 42 -3.57 7.90 -10.16
C ALA A 42 -4.85 7.02 -10.20
N SER A 43 -4.71 5.71 -10.39
CA SER A 43 -5.84 4.77 -10.36
C SER A 43 -6.44 4.64 -8.95
N CYS A 44 -5.61 4.62 -7.91
CA CYS A 44 -6.08 4.64 -6.53
C CYS A 44 -6.74 5.98 -6.18
N GLN A 45 -6.14 7.10 -6.59
CA GLN A 45 -6.69 8.44 -6.35
C GLN A 45 -8.08 8.62 -6.98
N ALA A 46 -8.35 8.00 -8.14
CA ALA A 46 -9.68 7.99 -8.76
C ALA A 46 -10.76 7.30 -7.90
N HIS A 47 -10.37 6.50 -6.91
CA HIS A 47 -11.25 5.89 -5.91
C HIS A 47 -11.27 6.63 -4.56
N HIS A 48 -10.62 7.80 -4.48
CA HIS A 48 -10.35 8.53 -3.23
C HIS A 48 -9.57 7.65 -2.23
N ALA A 49 -8.48 7.07 -2.72
CA ALA A 49 -7.57 6.15 -2.04
C ALA A 49 -6.13 6.51 -2.46
N GLU A 50 -5.13 6.02 -1.74
CA GLU A 50 -3.73 6.06 -2.15
C GLU A 50 -3.25 4.65 -2.55
N LEU A 51 -2.03 4.53 -3.08
CA LEU A 51 -1.35 3.24 -3.05
C LEU A 51 -1.21 2.81 -1.57
N ALA A 52 -1.10 1.51 -1.33
CA ALA A 52 -1.05 1.02 0.05
C ALA A 52 0.21 1.50 0.79
N VAL A 53 -0.01 2.03 1.98
CA VAL A 53 1.01 2.44 2.95
C VAL A 53 1.11 1.30 3.97
N ILE A 54 2.31 0.78 4.22
CA ILE A 54 2.48 -0.34 5.15
C ILE A 54 3.21 0.16 6.40
N GLU A 55 2.47 0.34 7.48
CA GLU A 55 2.96 0.92 8.73
C GLU A 55 3.30 -0.15 9.77
N THR A 56 2.85 -1.40 9.56
CA THR A 56 3.02 -2.49 10.53
C THR A 56 3.32 -3.86 9.90
N MET A 57 3.90 -4.75 10.70
CA MET A 57 4.15 -6.15 10.30
C MET A 57 2.84 -6.93 10.08
N GLU A 58 1.82 -6.64 10.88
CA GLU A 58 0.50 -7.24 10.79
C GLU A 58 -0.16 -6.90 9.45
N GLU A 59 -0.10 -5.63 9.05
CA GLU A 59 -0.58 -5.14 7.76
C GLU A 59 0.19 -5.74 6.58
N ASN A 60 1.53 -5.77 6.66
CA ASN A 60 2.36 -6.41 5.63
C ASN A 60 1.99 -7.89 5.43
N THR A 61 1.73 -8.59 6.54
CA THR A 61 1.32 -10.01 6.51
C THR A 61 -0.06 -10.18 5.90
N PHE A 62 -1.01 -9.30 6.23
CA PHE A 62 -2.34 -9.29 5.63
C PHE A 62 -2.27 -9.06 4.11
N ILE A 63 -1.54 -8.02 3.68
CA ILE A 63 -1.34 -7.68 2.27
C ILE A 63 -0.77 -8.88 1.51
N TRP A 64 0.28 -9.52 2.04
CA TRP A 64 0.84 -10.73 1.45
C TRP A 64 -0.16 -11.87 1.32
N SER A 65 -1.01 -12.08 2.34
CA SER A 65 -2.00 -13.17 2.32
C SER A 65 -3.00 -13.03 1.17
N GLU A 66 -3.37 -11.80 0.81
CA GLU A 66 -4.26 -11.51 -0.32
C GLU A 66 -3.51 -11.55 -1.66
N MET A 67 -2.33 -10.92 -1.73
CA MET A 67 -1.47 -10.95 -2.92
C MET A 67 -1.11 -12.37 -3.35
N SER A 68 -0.82 -13.26 -2.41
CA SER A 68 -0.42 -14.65 -2.70
C SER A 68 -1.47 -15.43 -3.47
N LYS A 69 -2.75 -15.02 -3.42
CA LYS A 69 -3.85 -15.60 -4.19
C LYS A 69 -3.84 -15.16 -5.66
N LEU A 70 -3.33 -13.96 -5.94
CA LEU A 70 -3.25 -13.36 -7.27
C LEU A 70 -1.90 -13.64 -7.96
N GLY A 71 -0.83 -13.77 -7.17
CA GLY A 71 0.54 -13.90 -7.65
C GLY A 71 1.05 -12.65 -8.39
N GLY A 72 2.35 -12.64 -8.66
CA GLY A 72 3.04 -11.50 -9.27
C GLY A 72 3.51 -10.47 -8.25
N SER A 73 3.97 -9.32 -8.75
CA SER A 73 4.49 -8.22 -7.95
C SER A 73 3.53 -7.04 -7.96
N PHE A 74 3.53 -6.27 -6.87
CA PHE A 74 2.61 -5.18 -6.63
C PHE A 74 3.34 -3.91 -6.20
N TRP A 75 2.90 -2.77 -6.73
CA TRP A 75 3.29 -1.44 -6.26
C TRP A 75 2.64 -1.10 -4.91
N LEU A 76 3.44 -0.42 -4.07
CA LEU A 76 3.08 0.22 -2.81
C LEU A 76 3.41 1.72 -2.89
N ASP A 77 2.99 2.51 -1.91
CA ASP A 77 3.07 3.99 -1.98
C ASP A 77 4.47 4.57 -1.75
N GLY A 78 5.46 3.76 -1.38
CA GLY A 78 6.80 4.24 -1.04
C GLY A 78 7.61 4.68 -2.26
N THR A 79 8.39 5.74 -2.11
CA THR A 79 9.34 6.25 -3.10
C THR A 79 10.52 6.97 -2.46
N ASP A 80 11.65 7.05 -3.15
CA ASP A 80 12.78 7.94 -2.84
C ASP A 80 13.21 8.80 -4.04
N GLU A 81 12.36 8.95 -5.07
CA GLU A 81 12.64 9.71 -6.31
C GLU A 81 13.10 11.15 -6.03
N TYR A 82 12.61 11.77 -4.94
CA TYR A 82 12.99 13.12 -4.55
C TYR A 82 14.41 13.22 -3.98
N SER A 83 14.86 12.18 -3.28
CA SER A 83 16.16 12.14 -2.62
C SER A 83 16.58 10.68 -2.39
N GLU A 84 17.38 10.17 -3.31
CA GLU A 84 18.00 8.85 -3.26
C GLU A 84 18.38 8.37 -1.85
N GLY A 85 17.87 7.20 -1.47
CA GLY A 85 18.11 6.58 -0.17
C GLY A 85 17.34 7.20 1.00
N GLN A 86 16.46 8.18 0.75
CA GLN A 86 15.52 8.74 1.72
C GLN A 86 14.09 8.38 1.32
N TRP A 87 13.65 7.20 1.77
CA TRP A 87 12.33 6.68 1.44
C TRP A 87 11.23 7.36 2.24
N GLU A 88 10.18 7.77 1.54
CA GLU A 88 8.96 8.35 2.08
C GLU A 88 7.71 7.72 1.45
N TRP A 89 6.58 7.85 2.14
CA TRP A 89 5.27 7.56 1.57
C TRP A 89 4.84 8.72 0.69
N ALA A 90 4.66 8.50 -0.61
CA ALA A 90 4.36 9.58 -1.55
C ALA A 90 3.07 10.35 -1.24
N SER A 91 2.09 9.67 -0.61
CA SER A 91 0.81 10.25 -0.22
C SER A 91 0.90 11.21 0.98
N THR A 92 1.82 10.99 1.92
CA THR A 92 1.94 11.79 3.15
C THR A 92 3.23 12.60 3.26
N GLY A 93 4.30 12.17 2.58
CA GLY A 93 5.66 12.68 2.75
C GLY A 93 6.33 12.22 4.04
N ASP A 94 5.74 11.27 4.76
CA ASP A 94 6.32 10.72 5.99
C ASP A 94 7.37 9.66 5.66
N ALA A 95 8.43 9.60 6.47
CA ALA A 95 9.46 8.58 6.34
C ALA A 95 8.91 7.17 6.65
N LEU A 96 9.53 6.14 6.07
CA LEU A 96 9.20 4.74 6.36
C LEU A 96 9.65 4.32 7.78
N ASP A 97 8.75 4.46 8.75
CA ASP A 97 8.98 4.00 10.14
C ASP A 97 8.98 2.47 10.26
N TYR A 98 8.21 1.79 9.40
CA TYR A 98 8.25 0.34 9.23
C TYR A 98 8.82 0.02 7.84
N SER A 99 9.71 -0.97 7.78
CA SER A 99 10.20 -1.50 6.52
C SER A 99 10.38 -3.01 6.56
N ASN A 100 10.24 -3.64 5.40
CA ASN A 100 10.44 -5.07 5.24
C ASN A 100 11.28 -5.40 3.99
N TRP A 101 12.34 -4.63 3.78
CA TRP A 101 13.26 -4.79 2.66
C TRP A 101 13.83 -6.21 2.56
N TYR A 102 13.93 -6.70 1.32
CA TYR A 102 14.66 -7.92 1.05
C TYR A 102 16.16 -7.72 1.35
N PRO A 103 16.91 -8.74 1.80
CA PRO A 103 18.33 -8.58 2.08
C PRO A 103 19.11 -8.09 0.86
N GLY A 104 19.63 -6.87 0.94
CA GLY A 104 20.33 -6.19 -0.17
C GLY A 104 19.58 -4.98 -0.72
N GLU A 105 18.31 -4.82 -0.39
CA GLU A 105 17.45 -3.72 -0.84
C GLU A 105 17.28 -2.62 0.21
N PRO A 106 16.92 -1.39 -0.20
CA PRO A 106 16.90 -0.91 -1.58
C PRO A 106 18.32 -0.78 -2.15
N ASN A 107 18.51 -1.12 -3.42
CA ASN A 107 19.84 -1.19 -4.05
C ASN A 107 20.07 -0.15 -5.16
N ASN A 108 19.00 0.52 -5.59
CA ASN A 108 18.94 1.46 -6.69
C ASN A 108 19.64 0.95 -7.96
N ASP A 109 19.30 -0.25 -8.42
CA ASP A 109 19.88 -0.87 -9.62
C ASP A 109 19.41 -0.15 -10.88
N GLY A 110 20.07 0.96 -11.21
CA GLY A 110 19.82 1.72 -12.42
C GLY A 110 18.71 2.78 -12.31
N GLY A 111 18.43 3.32 -11.12
CA GLY A 111 17.35 4.30 -10.89
C GLY A 111 16.04 3.60 -10.53
N GLU A 112 16.06 2.80 -9.47
CA GLU A 112 14.88 2.13 -8.93
C GLU A 112 14.34 2.92 -7.75
N ASP A 113 13.31 3.73 -7.98
CA ASP A 113 12.87 4.72 -6.99
C ASP A 113 11.46 4.44 -6.42
N CYS A 114 10.86 3.28 -6.76
CA CYS A 114 9.45 2.97 -6.45
C CYS A 114 9.28 1.64 -5.70
N LEU A 115 8.53 1.66 -4.59
CA LEU A 115 8.38 0.52 -3.70
C LEU A 115 7.49 -0.58 -4.29
N MET A 116 7.99 -1.81 -4.32
CA MET A 116 7.21 -3.00 -4.68
C MET A 116 7.39 -4.17 -3.73
N THR A 117 6.43 -5.09 -3.75
CA THR A 117 6.49 -6.35 -3.02
C THR A 117 5.87 -7.50 -3.83
N GLY A 118 6.01 -8.74 -3.37
CA GLY A 118 5.52 -9.94 -4.04
C GLY A 118 6.54 -10.60 -4.96
N GLY A 119 6.06 -11.39 -5.92
CA GLY A 119 6.92 -12.15 -6.83
C GLY A 119 7.92 -13.06 -6.09
N GLY A 120 9.20 -12.98 -6.45
CA GLY A 120 10.29 -13.71 -5.79
C GLY A 120 10.58 -13.28 -4.34
N TYR A 121 10.10 -12.09 -3.95
CA TYR A 121 10.38 -11.46 -2.66
C TYR A 121 9.37 -11.83 -1.57
N LYS A 122 8.23 -12.44 -1.94
CA LYS A 122 7.14 -12.80 -1.03
C LYS A 122 6.64 -11.60 -0.23
N THR A 123 6.80 -11.63 1.10
CA THR A 123 6.46 -10.54 2.03
C THR A 123 7.47 -9.40 2.01
N LEU A 124 8.66 -9.62 1.44
CA LEU A 124 9.76 -8.67 1.45
C LEU A 124 9.61 -7.66 0.31
N TRP A 125 10.27 -6.53 0.47
CA TRP A 125 10.16 -5.38 -0.44
C TRP A 125 11.41 -5.24 -1.31
N ASN A 126 11.21 -4.68 -2.49
CA ASN A 126 12.23 -4.29 -3.46
C ASN A 126 11.91 -2.86 -3.90
N ASP A 127 12.93 -2.07 -4.18
CA ASP A 127 12.82 -0.89 -5.00
C ASP A 127 12.75 -1.31 -6.47
N GLY A 128 11.92 -0.67 -7.28
CA GLY A 128 11.69 -1.06 -8.66
C GLY A 128 11.71 0.15 -9.57
N HIS A 129 12.10 -0.04 -10.84
CA HIS A 129 11.93 1.01 -11.83
C HIS A 129 10.46 1.42 -11.95
N CYS A 130 10.15 2.68 -11.67
CA CYS A 130 8.78 3.22 -11.60
C CYS A 130 7.96 3.01 -12.89
N GLU A 131 8.62 2.95 -14.06
CA GLU A 131 8.01 2.69 -15.38
C GLU A 131 7.63 1.22 -15.62
N SER A 132 8.10 0.31 -14.75
CA SER A 132 7.74 -1.11 -14.83
C SER A 132 6.25 -1.32 -14.62
N HIS A 133 5.70 -2.33 -15.28
CA HIS A 133 4.28 -2.63 -15.19
C HIS A 133 4.03 -3.73 -14.16
N ASN A 134 3.67 -3.32 -12.95
CA ASN A 134 3.29 -4.23 -11.86
C ASN A 134 1.81 -4.08 -11.53
N LYS A 135 1.27 -5.08 -10.84
CA LYS A 135 -0.04 -4.95 -10.19
C LYS A 135 0.05 -3.88 -9.10
N PHE A 136 -1.06 -3.50 -8.48
CA PHE A 136 -1.02 -2.46 -7.45
C PHE A 136 -2.10 -2.65 -6.40
N ILE A 137 -1.84 -2.10 -5.22
CA ILE A 137 -2.72 -2.18 -4.07
C ILE A 137 -3.13 -0.76 -3.72
N CYS A 138 -4.43 -0.49 -3.67
CA CYS A 138 -4.93 0.76 -3.13
C CYS A 138 -5.37 0.58 -1.69
N GLU A 139 -5.11 1.58 -0.86
CA GLU A 139 -5.59 1.68 0.51
C GLU A 139 -6.49 2.92 0.66
N LYS A 140 -7.58 2.73 1.40
CA LYS A 140 -8.46 3.82 1.80
C LYS A 140 -8.75 3.70 3.29
N LYS A 141 -8.30 4.68 4.08
CA LYS A 141 -8.67 4.77 5.51
C LYS A 141 -10.19 4.88 5.66
N LEU A 142 -10.73 4.22 6.69
CA LEU A 142 -12.14 4.31 7.04
C LEU A 142 -12.42 5.66 7.71
N GLU A 143 -13.20 6.51 7.04
CA GLU A 143 -13.57 7.82 7.57
C GLU A 143 -14.65 7.71 8.66
N ASN A 144 -14.44 8.42 9.78
CA ASN A 144 -15.47 8.66 10.78
C ASN A 144 -16.40 9.76 10.32
N THR A 145 -17.42 9.42 9.55
CA THR A 145 -18.47 10.41 9.25
C THR A 145 -19.42 10.51 10.44
N ILE A 146 -19.31 11.59 11.23
CA ILE A 146 -20.37 11.98 12.16
C ILE A 146 -21.57 12.38 11.30
N VAL A 147 -22.58 11.51 11.21
CA VAL A 147 -23.86 11.88 10.62
C VAL A 147 -24.60 12.72 11.67
N GLY A 148 -24.71 14.02 11.40
CA GLY A 148 -25.55 14.95 12.17
C GLY A 148 -27.04 14.76 11.91
#